data_AF-R8W8W6-F1
#
_entry.id   AF-R8W8W6-F1
#
_cell.length_a   1.000
_cell.length_b   1.000
_cell.length_c   1.000
_cell.angle_alpha   90.00
_cell.angle_beta   90.00
_cell.angle_gamma   90.00
#
_symmetry.space_group_name_H-M   'P 1'
#
loop_
_entity.id
_entity.type
_entity.pdbx_description
1 polymer ?
#
loop_
_entity_poly.entity_id
_entity_poly.type
_entity_poly.pdbx_seq_one_letter_code
_entity_poly.pdbx_strand_id
1 'polypeptide(L)' 'MYPCFAVIESVPVPEDRTHTFGIAMLKNGCLLDMLSDVTVRRADAEKIVCKLNQNRVAAIHFRDIIYDWITEQAML' A
#
# COMPACT_ATOMS: atom_id res chain seq x y z
N MET A 1 -17.65 5.81 8.16
CA MET A 1 -17.27 5.29 6.83
C MET A 1 -15.79 4.91 6.87
N TYR A 2 -15.47 3.68 6.50
CA TYR A 2 -14.09 3.19 6.45
C TYR A 2 -13.34 3.80 5.26
N PRO A 3 -12.00 3.96 5.35
CA PRO A 3 -11.22 4.36 4.20
C PRO A 3 -11.26 3.28 3.11
N CYS A 4 -10.99 3.70 1.88
CA CYS A 4 -10.72 2.80 0.76
C CYS A 4 -9.22 2.82 0.48
N PHE A 5 -8.67 1.69 0.06
CA PHE A 5 -7.26 1.55 -0.30
C PHE A 5 -7.13 1.32 -1.81
N ALA A 6 -6.08 1.87 -2.41
CA ALA A 6 -5.78 1.73 -3.84
C ALA A 6 -4.29 1.52 -4.07
N VAL A 7 -3.95 0.79 -5.13
CA VAL A 7 -2.56 0.67 -5.59
C VAL A 7 -2.17 1.96 -6.29
N ILE A 8 -0.97 2.44 -5.99
CA ILE A 8 -0.35 3.57 -6.69
C ILE A 8 0.95 3.12 -7.34
N GLU A 9 1.26 3.69 -8.50
CA GLU A 9 2.54 3.50 -9.16
C GLU A 9 3.50 4.56 -8.66
N SER A 10 4.65 4.14 -8.13
CA SER A 10 5.71 5.07 -7.77
C SER A 10 6.60 5.26 -8.98
N VAL A 11 6.63 6.49 -9.48
CA VAL A 11 7.55 6.86 -10.55
C VAL A 11 8.95 6.85 -9.95
N PRO A 12 9.88 6.01 -10.46
CA PRO A 12 11.23 5.97 -9.92
C PRO A 12 11.89 7.36 -10.06
N VAL A 13 12.51 7.81 -8.98
CA VAL A 13 13.44 8.94 -9.02
C VAL A 13 14.63 8.48 -9.89
N PRO A 14 15.19 9.32 -10.79
CA PRO A 14 16.09 8.87 -11.87
C PRO A 14 17.32 8.04 -11.45
N GLU A 15 17.70 8.12 -10.17
CA GLU A 15 18.87 7.44 -9.60
C GLU A 15 18.58 6.00 -9.16
N ASP A 16 17.31 5.63 -8.96
CA ASP A 16 16.91 4.29 -8.49
C ASP A 16 15.92 3.68 -9.49
N ARG A 17 16.41 2.80 -10.37
CA ARG A 17 15.65 2.25 -11.52
C ARG A 17 14.61 1.19 -11.14
N THR A 18 14.38 0.95 -9.86
CA THR A 18 13.44 -0.07 -9.41
C THR A 18 12.03 0.52 -9.43
N HIS A 19 11.22 0.10 -10.40
CA HIS A 19 9.82 0.46 -10.44
C HIS A 19 9.10 -0.23 -9.28
N THR A 20 8.54 0.55 -8.36
CA THR A 20 7.84 0.03 -7.18
C THR A 20 6.38 0.48 -7.17
N PHE A 21 5.58 -0.32 -6.47
CA PHE A 21 4.17 -0.10 -6.27
C PHE A 21 3.95 0.23 -4.81
N GLY A 22 3.10 1.23 -4.60
CA GLY A 22 2.68 1.71 -3.30
C GLY A 22 1.20 1.49 -3.05
N ILE A 23 0.74 1.94 -1.90
CA ILE A 23 -0.64 1.88 -1.46
C ILE A 23 -1.07 3.26 -0.96
N ALA A 24 -2.17 3.77 -1.49
CA ALA A 24 -2.84 4.97 -1.03
C ALA A 24 -4.07 4.65 -0.20
N MET A 25 -4.27 5.39 0.88
CA MET A 25 -5.47 5.39 1.70
C MET A 25 -6.32 6.62 1.36
N LEU A 26 -7.56 6.40 0.94
CA LEU A 26 -8.51 7.44 0.58
C LEU A 26 -9.71 7.44 1.51
N LYS A 27 -10.27 8.62 1.78
CA LYS A 27 -11.56 8.76 2.48
C LYS A 27 -12.37 9.84 1.79
N ASN A 28 -13.59 9.48 1.37
CA ASN A 28 -14.47 10.36 0.61
C ASN A 28 -13.81 10.93 -0.66
N GLY A 29 -12.97 10.14 -1.34
CA GLY A 29 -12.23 10.56 -2.54
C GLY A 29 -10.97 11.39 -2.26
N CYS A 30 -10.74 11.81 -1.02
CA CYS A 30 -9.53 12.54 -0.64
C CYS A 30 -8.42 11.57 -0.21
N LEU A 31 -7.19 11.80 -0.68
CA LEU A 31 -6.01 11.12 -0.18
C LEU A 31 -5.78 11.50 1.29
N LEU A 32 -5.68 10.51 2.16
CA LEU A 32 -5.36 10.70 3.58
C LEU A 32 -3.92 10.35 3.90
N ASP A 33 -3.42 9.27 3.32
CA ASP A 33 -2.06 8.77 3.55
C ASP A 33 -1.63 7.92 2.35
N MET A 34 -0.32 7.72 2.20
CA MET A 34 0.23 6.81 1.20
C MET A 34 1.58 6.26 1.63
N LEU A 35 1.86 5.03 1.18
CA LEU A 35 3.18 4.42 1.21
C LEU A 35 3.58 4.15 -0.24
N SER A 36 4.58 4.87 -0.75
CA SER A 36 4.98 4.79 -2.16
C SER A 36 5.84 3.55 -2.47
N ASP A 37 6.61 3.07 -1.51
CA ASP A 37 7.57 1.99 -1.72
C ASP A 37 7.23 0.75 -0.90
N VAL A 38 6.32 -0.07 -1.43
CA VAL A 38 5.76 -1.23 -0.71
C VAL A 38 6.21 -2.56 -1.32
N THR A 39 6.24 -2.67 -2.65
CA THR A 39 6.67 -3.89 -3.35
C THR A 39 7.05 -3.60 -4.80
N VAL A 40 7.93 -4.41 -5.39
CA VAL A 40 8.24 -4.38 -6.83
C VAL A 40 7.19 -5.10 -7.68
N ARG A 41 6.30 -5.89 -7.06
CA ARG A 41 5.28 -6.69 -7.77
C ARG A 41 3.89 -6.08 -7.57
N ARG A 42 3.30 -5.57 -8.66
CA ARG A 42 1.92 -5.02 -8.66
C ARG A 42 0.89 -5.97 -8.05
N ALA A 43 0.97 -7.26 -8.39
CA ALA A 43 0.03 -8.28 -7.94
C ALA A 43 0.00 -8.41 -6.40
N ASP A 44 1.14 -8.20 -5.72
CA ASP A 44 1.19 -8.22 -4.27
C ASP A 44 0.50 -7.00 -3.66
N ALA A 45 0.75 -5.81 -4.23
CA ALA A 45 0.08 -4.57 -3.85
C ALA A 45 -1.45 -4.69 -4.03
N GLU A 46 -1.91 -5.26 -5.14
CA GLU A 46 -3.33 -5.50 -5.40
C GLU A 46 -3.94 -6.48 -4.39
N LYS A 47 -3.21 -7.56 -4.06
CA LYS A 47 -3.66 -8.57 -3.09
C LYS A 47 -3.82 -7.98 -1.70
N ILE A 48 -2.87 -7.19 -1.21
CA ILE A 48 -2.97 -6.57 0.13
C ILE A 48 -4.04 -5.47 0.14
N VAL A 49 -4.16 -4.65 -0.90
CA VAL A 49 -5.25 -3.66 -1.05
C VAL A 49 -6.62 -4.31 -1.00
N CYS A 50 -6.79 -5.44 -1.70
CA CYS A 50 -8.03 -6.21 -1.67
C CYS A 50 -8.36 -6.67 -0.23
N LYS A 51 -7.37 -7.21 0.49
CA LYS A 51 -7.53 -7.62 1.89
C LYS A 51 -7.87 -6.44 2.82
N LEU A 52 -7.20 -5.30 2.69
CA LEU A 52 -7.45 -4.10 3.51
C LEU A 52 -8.89 -3.61 3.33
N ASN A 53 -9.36 -3.54 2.08
CA ASN A 53 -10.72 -3.12 1.73
C ASN A 53 -11.77 -4.13 2.23
N GLN A 54 -11.56 -5.43 2.01
CA GLN A 54 -12.48 -6.49 2.45
C GLN A 54 -12.68 -6.50 3.97
N ASN A 55 -11.59 -6.31 4.73
CA ASN A 55 -11.63 -6.30 6.19
C ASN A 55 -12.05 -4.95 6.78
N ARG A 56 -12.35 -3.94 5.94
CA ARG A 56 -12.73 -2.59 6.37
C ARG A 56 -11.74 -2.03 7.40
N VAL A 57 -10.45 -2.11 7.06
CA VAL A 57 -9.37 -1.68 7.96
C VAL A 57 -9.54 -0.21 8.35
N ALA A 58 -9.42 0.07 9.65
CA ALA A 58 -9.44 1.43 10.16
C ALA A 58 -8.14 2.15 9.80
N ALA A 59 -8.23 3.45 9.52
CA ALA A 59 -7.09 4.27 9.10
C ALA A 59 -5.90 4.21 10.06
N ILE A 60 -6.17 4.08 11.37
CA ILE A 60 -5.14 4.01 12.41
C ILE A 60 -4.24 2.77 12.29
N HIS A 61 -4.70 1.70 11.63
CA HIS A 61 -3.95 0.45 11.49
C HIS A 61 -3.27 0.32 10.13
N PHE A 62 -3.46 1.30 9.23
CA PHE A 62 -2.97 1.20 7.86
C PHE A 62 -1.46 0.94 7.79
N ARG A 63 -0.65 1.78 8.44
CA ARG A 63 0.80 1.68 8.38
C ARG A 63 1.32 0.43 9.09
N ASP A 64 0.81 0.13 10.27
CA ASP A 64 1.23 -1.04 11.06
C ASP A 64 1.05 -2.34 10.27
N ILE A 65 -0.14 -2.53 9.66
CA ILE A 65 -0.43 -3.72 8.86
C ILE A 65 0.50 -3.83 7.64
N ILE A 66 0.80 -2.71 6.97
CA ILE A 66 1.69 -2.73 5.79
C ILE A 66 3.14 -3.00 6.21
N TYR A 67 3.63 -2.42 7.31
CA TYR A 67 4.99 -2.68 7.79
C TYR A 67 5.17 -4.12 8.28
N ASP A 68 4.19 -4.67 8.99
CA ASP A 68 4.21 -6.07 9.39
C ASP A 68 4.27 -6.97 8.15
N TRP A 69 3.44 -6.69 7.14
CA TRP A 69 3.42 -7.45 5.89
C TRP A 69 4.71 -7.32 5.05
N ILE A 70 5.32 -6.15 4.98
CA ILE A 70 6.63 -5.96 4.31
C ILE A 70 7.70 -6.78 5.04
N THR A 71 7.70 -6.73 6.37
CA THR A 71 8.65 -7.47 7.22
C THR A 71 8.52 -8.98 7.01
N GLU A 72 7.29 -9.50 6.98
CA GLU A 72 7.02 -10.91 6.70
C GLU A 72 7.54 -11.35 5.33
N GLN A 73 7.45 -10.50 4.30
CA GLN A 73 7.97 -10.81 2.97
C GLN A 73 9.50 -10.81 2.90
N ALA A 74 10.18 -9.97 3.67
CA ALA A 74 11.64 -9.92 3.68
C ALA A 74 12.28 -11.13 4.39
N MET A 75 11.50 -11.88 5.18
CA MET A 75 11.95 -13.10 5.87
C MET A 75 11.74 -14.38 5.05
N LEU A 76 11.11 -14.30 3.87
CA LEU A 76 10.83 -15.40 2.95
C LEU A 76 11.82 -15.43 1.77
#